data_AF-A0A6G3S826-F1
#
_entry.id   AF-A0A6G3S826-F1
#
_cell.length_a   1.000
_cell.length_b   1.000
_cell.length_c   1.000
_cell.angle_alpha   90.00
_cell.angle_beta   90.00
_cell.angle_gamma   90.00
#
_symmetry.space_group_name_H-M   'P 1'
#
loop_
_entity.id
_entity.type
_entity.pdbx_description
1 polymer ?
#
loop_
_entity_poly.entity_id
_entity_poly.type
_entity_poly.pdbx_seq_one_letter_code
_entity_poly.pdbx_strand_id
1 'polypeptide(L)'
;MPALNVEYTDEELVELRELAREQGVTLKALVRASTADHIARHRALKEGSEIFARTFRDPALAEAIAAAGLDDGPTAGSAGRAA
;
A
#
# COMPACT_ATOMS: atom_id res chain seq x y z
N MET A 1 -9.93 27.95 -3.03
CA MET A 1 -9.14 26.70 -3.01
C MET A 1 -7.68 27.09 -3.16
N PRO A 2 -6.78 26.67 -2.26
CA PRO A 2 -5.35 26.89 -2.44
C PRO A 2 -4.89 26.19 -3.73
N ALA A 3 -4.04 26.85 -4.51
CA ALA A 3 -3.43 26.27 -5.71
C ALA A 3 -2.08 25.67 -5.32
N LEU A 4 -1.89 24.38 -5.61
CA LEU A 4 -0.59 23.73 -5.58
C LEU A 4 -0.02 23.82 -6.99
N ASN A 5 1.09 24.53 -7.17
CA ASN A 5 1.80 24.57 -8.44
C ASN A 5 2.68 23.33 -8.53
N VAL A 6 2.50 22.57 -9.61
CA VAL A 6 3.28 21.37 -9.92
C VAL A 6 3.86 21.59 -11.30
N GLU A 7 5.18 21.44 -11.41
CA GLU A 7 5.89 21.51 -12.68
C GLU A 7 5.86 20.14 -13.33
N TYR A 8 5.61 20.14 -14.64
CA TYR A 8 5.61 18.96 -15.49
C TYR A 8 6.48 19.27 -16.71
N THR A 9 7.18 18.26 -17.21
CA THR A 9 7.81 18.37 -18.52
C THR A 9 6.75 18.42 -19.63
N ASP A 10 7.13 18.91 -20.81
CA ASP A 10 6.21 18.92 -21.95
C ASP A 10 5.75 17.51 -22.33
N GLU A 11 6.64 16.52 -22.22
CA GLU A 11 6.37 15.10 -22.46
C GLU A 11 5.35 14.55 -21.46
N GLU A 12 5.53 14.79 -20.17
CA GLU A 12 4.57 14.40 -19.12
C GLU A 12 3.20 15.05 -19.34
N LEU A 13 3.16 16.30 -19.78
CA LEU A 13 1.89 16.98 -20.09
C LEU A 13 1.18 16.39 -21.31
N VAL A 14 1.91 15.88 -22.30
CA VAL A 14 1.32 15.19 -23.44
C VAL A 14 0.67 13.89 -22.97
N GLU A 15 1.43 13.06 -22.24
CA GLU A 15 0.94 11.77 -21.72
C GLU A 15 -0.29 11.95 -20.80
N LEU A 16 -0.23 12.91 -19.87
CA LEU A 16 -1.36 13.17 -18.96
C LEU A 16 -2.61 13.68 -19.70
N ARG A 17 -2.44 14.45 -20.79
CA ARG A 17 -3.56 14.92 -21.60
C ARG A 17 -4.18 13.80 -22.43
N GLU A 18 -3.36 12.90 -22.96
CA GLU A 18 -3.84 11.72 -23.68
C GLU A 18 -4.65 10.83 -22.74
N LEU A 19 -4.09 10.51 -21.57
CA LEU A 19 -4.77 9.72 -20.55
C LEU A 19 -6.10 10.35 -20.08
N ALA A 20 -6.11 11.68 -19.89
CA ALA A 20 -7.33 12.40 -19.51
C ALA A 20 -8.41 12.31 -20.62
N ARG A 21 -8.01 12.39 -21.90
CA ARG A 21 -8.92 12.24 -23.04
C ARG A 21 -9.48 10.83 -23.13
N GLU A 22 -8.64 9.81 -22.99
CA GLU A 22 -9.06 8.39 -23.00
C GLU A 22 -10.10 8.10 -21.92
N GLN A 23 -9.92 8.69 -20.74
CA GLN A 23 -10.85 8.53 -19.61
C GLN A 23 -12.06 9.49 -19.66
N GLY A 24 -12.11 10.41 -20.62
CA GLY A 24 -13.22 11.38 -20.74
C GLY A 24 -13.28 12.39 -19.59
N VAL A 25 -12.15 12.68 -18.92
CA VAL A 25 -12.07 13.60 -17.78
C VAL A 25 -11.18 14.79 -18.08
N THR A 26 -11.29 15.85 -17.28
CA THR A 26 -10.34 16.97 -17.38
C THR A 26 -8.98 16.60 -16.81
N LEU A 27 -7.89 17.18 -17.33
CA LEU A 27 -6.53 16.98 -16.81
C LEU A 27 -6.45 17.26 -15.29
N LYS A 28 -7.12 18.33 -14.83
CA LYS A 28 -7.19 18.67 -13.41
C LYS A 28 -7.90 17.60 -12.58
N ALA A 29 -8.98 17.03 -13.11
CA ALA A 29 -9.72 15.96 -12.45
C ALA A 29 -8.89 14.67 -12.37
N LEU A 30 -8.18 14.33 -13.46
CA LEU A 30 -7.26 13.19 -13.52
C LEU A 30 -6.17 13.30 -12.45
N VAL A 31 -5.43 14.42 -12.41
CA VAL A 31 -4.34 14.63 -11.44
C VAL A 31 -4.86 14.59 -10.01
N ARG A 32 -6.01 15.19 -9.74
CA ARG A 32 -6.66 15.16 -8.42
C ARG A 32 -7.06 13.74 -8.02
N ALA A 33 -7.69 12.98 -8.92
CA ALA A 33 -8.13 11.62 -8.67
C ALA A 33 -6.94 10.70 -8.40
N SER A 34 -5.92 10.75 -9.27
CA SER A 34 -4.69 9.97 -9.11
C SER A 34 -4.00 10.21 -7.76
N THR A 35 -3.92 11.49 -7.34
CA THR A 35 -3.34 11.83 -6.02
C THR A 35 -4.20 11.29 -4.87
N ALA A 36 -5.52 11.39 -4.97
CA ALA A 36 -6.43 10.87 -3.96
C ALA A 36 -6.35 9.33 -3.86
N ASP A 37 -6.29 8.65 -5.00
CA ASP A 37 -6.16 7.19 -5.08
C ASP A 37 -4.82 6.71 -4.51
N HIS A 38 -3.74 7.45 -4.78
CA HIS A 38 -2.43 7.16 -4.18
C HIS A 38 -2.47 7.24 -2.65
N ILE A 39 -3.10 8.29 -2.10
CA ILE A 39 -3.26 8.44 -0.65
C ILE A 39 -4.13 7.32 -0.07
N ALA A 40 -5.25 7.00 -0.73
CA ALA A 40 -6.14 5.93 -0.31
C ALA A 40 -5.45 4.56 -0.30
N ARG A 41 -4.70 4.24 -1.37
CA ARG A 41 -3.89 3.03 -1.46
C ARG A 41 -2.82 2.98 -0.37
N HIS A 42 -2.10 4.08 -0.15
CA HIS A 42 -1.07 4.14 0.90
C HIS A 42 -1.67 3.85 2.28
N ARG A 43 -2.83 4.47 2.59
CA ARG A 43 -3.54 4.23 3.85
C ARG A 43 -3.99 2.77 3.98
N ALA A 44 -4.61 2.21 2.95
CA ALA A 44 -5.09 0.83 2.96
C ALA A 44 -3.94 -0.17 3.16
N LEU A 45 -2.79 0.04 2.50
CA LEU A 45 -1.61 -0.80 2.68
C LEU A 45 -1.04 -0.69 4.09
N LYS A 46 -0.98 0.52 4.64
CA LYS A 46 -0.52 0.74 6.01
C LYS A 46 -1.41 0.01 7.02
N GLU A 47 -2.71 0.25 6.98
CA GLU A 47 -3.69 -0.40 7.86
C GLU A 47 -3.65 -1.93 7.70
N GLY A 48 -3.59 -2.43 6.46
CA GLY A 48 -3.46 -3.85 6.17
C GLY A 48 -2.18 -4.45 6.78
N SER A 49 -1.05 -3.76 6.66
CA SER A 49 0.22 -4.21 7.26
C SER A 49 0.18 -4.24 8.80
N GLU A 50 -0.50 -3.28 9.42
CA GLU A 50 -0.66 -3.24 10.88
C GLU A 50 -1.55 -4.38 11.37
N ILE A 51 -2.66 -4.64 10.68
CA ILE A 51 -3.55 -5.76 10.98
C ILE A 51 -2.81 -7.08 10.78
N PHE A 52 -2.14 -7.27 9.64
CA PHE A 52 -1.34 -8.45 9.35
C PHE A 52 -0.31 -8.69 10.46
N ALA A 53 0.47 -7.66 10.79
CA ALA A 53 1.51 -7.78 11.81
C ALA A 53 0.94 -8.06 13.22
N ARG A 54 -0.25 -7.55 13.54
CA ARG A 54 -0.94 -7.86 14.80
C ARG A 54 -1.43 -9.30 14.82
N THR A 55 -2.10 -9.74 13.75
CA THR A 55 -2.68 -11.08 13.64
C THR A 55 -1.61 -12.16 13.69
N PHE A 56 -0.49 -12.01 12.98
CA PHE A 56 0.59 -13.00 13.01
C PHE A 56 1.49 -12.92 14.26
N ARG A 57 1.34 -11.87 15.08
CA ARG A 57 1.96 -11.80 16.41
C ARG A 57 1.06 -12.35 17.51
N ASP A 58 -0.19 -12.69 17.20
CA ASP A 58 -1.12 -13.26 18.17
C ASP A 58 -0.75 -14.73 18.45
N PRO A 59 -0.34 -15.09 19.68
CA PRO A 59 0.00 -16.46 20.02
C PRO A 59 -1.16 -17.43 19.82
N ALA A 60 -2.40 -16.97 19.98
CA ALA A 60 -3.58 -17.81 19.77
C ALA A 60 -3.73 -18.27 18.32
N LEU A 61 -3.27 -17.45 17.35
CA LEU A 61 -3.24 -17.85 15.95
C LEU A 61 -2.21 -18.95 15.72
N ALA A 62 -1.00 -18.82 16.29
CA ALA A 62 0.04 -19.84 16.19
C ALA A 62 -0.44 -21.18 16.80
N GLU A 63 -1.12 -21.13 17.95
CA GLU A 63 -1.73 -22.32 18.57
C GLU A 63 -2.81 -22.95 17.68
N ALA A 64 -3.65 -22.14 17.05
CA ALA A 64 -4.69 -22.63 16.13
C ALA A 64 -4.11 -23.28 14.87
N ILE A 65 -3.04 -22.69 14.30
CA ILE A 65 -2.32 -23.25 13.15
C ILE A 65 -1.68 -24.61 13.53
N ALA A 66 -1.02 -24.68 14.69
CA ALA A 66 -0.45 -25.93 15.20
C ALA A 66 -1.52 -27.00 15.47
N ALA A 67 -2.66 -26.61 16.05
CA ALA A 67 -3.79 -27.52 16.29
C ALA A 67 -4.43 -28.05 15.00
N ALA A 68 -4.37 -27.28 13.91
CA ALA A 68 -4.79 -27.70 12.57
C ALA A 68 -3.79 -28.65 11.89
N GLY A 69 -2.63 -28.91 12.51
CA GLY A 69 -1.57 -29.76 11.94
C GLY A 69 -0.83 -29.12 10.77
N LEU A 70 -0.95 -27.79 10.60
CA LEU A 70 -0.24 -27.04 9.58
C LEU A 70 1.16 -26.66 10.09
N ASP A 71 2.19 -26.99 9.33
CA ASP A 71 3.56 -26.55 9.58
C ASP A 71 3.71 -25.09 9.10
N ASP A 72 3.73 -24.14 10.03
CA ASP A 72 3.92 -22.70 9.77
C ASP A 72 5.39 -22.32 9.52
N GLY A 73 6.25 -23.32 9.29
CA GLY A 73 7.67 -23.16 9.05
C GLY A 73 8.48 -22.89 10.33
N PRO A 74 9.79 -22.63 10.19
CA PRO A 74 10.66 -22.48 11.34
C PRO A 74 10.26 -21.23 12.15
N THR A 75 9.72 -21.46 13.35
CA THR A 75 9.62 -20.41 14.35
C THR A 75 11.02 -19.88 14.62
N ALA A 76 11.23 -18.56 14.51
CA ALA A 76 12.47 -17.93 14.95
C ALA A 76 12.57 -18.04 16.48
N GLY A 77 12.89 -19.24 16.96
CA GLY A 77 13.38 -19.44 18.31
C GLY A 77 14.59 -18.54 18.48
N SER A 78 14.66 -17.86 19.61
CA SER A 78 15.77 -17.01 19.99
C SER A 78 17.10 -17.80 19.94
N ALA A 79 17.71 -17.90 18.76
CA ALA A 79 19.11 -18.23 18.64
C ALA A 79 19.83 -17.05 19.31
N GLY A 80 20.35 -17.32 20.51
CA GLY A 80 20.99 -16.33 21.36
C GLY A 80 21.97 -15.48 20.55
N ARG A 81 21.98 -14.18 20.85
CA ARG A 81 23.09 -13.31 20.45
C ARG A 81 24.38 -13.98 20.90
N ALA A 82 25.14 -14.52 19.95
CA ALA A 82 26.53 -14.87 20.19
C ALA A 82 27.30 -13.56 20.33
N ALA A 83 27.97 -13.43 21.48
CA ALA A 83 28.88 -12.35 21.85
C ALA A 83 30.19 -12.44 21.08
#